data_AF-A0A0B6Y6E1-F1
#
_entry.id   AF-A0A0B6Y6E1-F1
#
_cell.length_a   1.000
_cell.length_b   1.000
_cell.length_c   1.000
_cell.angle_alpha   90.00
_cell.angle_beta   90.00
_cell.angle_gamma   90.00
#
_symmetry.space_group_name_H-M   'P 1'
#
loop_
_entity.id
_entity.type
_entity.pdbx_description
1 polymer ?
#
loop_
_entity_poly.entity_id
_entity_poly.type
_entity_poly.pdbx_seq_one_letter_code
_entity_poly.pdbx_strand_id
1 'polypeptide(L)'
;KEQILDKYRSMLDEQIIPRLDTMFYNVSIGPITVVPVERDGPWGSYGLSMFYVNLKEPMKRFTFTMMPLTLHEAYPGHHFQDLYSQHFDIPLYRAQPLNGRLYSVPFHFPVYSAYAEGWALYAEYLGHELGLYQEPFELFGRYVSEIFRACRLVVDTGI
;
A
#
# COMPACT_ATOMS: atom_id res chain seq x y z
N LYS A 1 1.33 19.47 -8.24
CA LYS A 1 1.89 18.11 -8.50
C LYS A 1 3.00 17.80 -7.50
N GLU A 2 4.08 18.59 -7.46
CA GLU A 2 5.18 18.36 -6.50
C GLU A 2 4.73 18.36 -5.03
N GLN A 3 3.90 19.33 -4.62
CA GLN A 3 3.33 19.37 -3.27
C GLN A 3 2.63 18.06 -2.84
N ILE A 4 2.03 17.31 -3.78
CA ILE A 4 1.40 16.03 -3.48
C ILE A 4 2.46 14.96 -3.22
N LEU A 5 3.53 14.94 -4.03
CA LEU A 5 4.65 14.01 -3.86
C LEU A 5 5.39 14.28 -2.56
N ASP A 6 5.67 15.56 -2.26
CA ASP A 6 6.32 15.96 -1.01
C ASP A 6 5.50 15.56 0.21
N LYS A 7 4.17 15.67 0.14
CA LYS A 7 3.30 15.20 1.21
C LYS A 7 3.37 13.68 1.41
N TYR A 8 3.46 12.87 0.35
CA TYR A 8 3.67 11.42 0.49
C TYR A 8 5.04 11.10 1.10
N ARG A 9 6.10 11.80 0.67
CA ARG A 9 7.46 11.63 1.21
C ARG A 9 7.50 11.99 2.70
N SER A 10 6.97 13.15 3.07
CA SER A 10 6.87 13.61 4.47
C SER A 10 6.04 12.64 5.33
N MET A 11 4.91 12.13 4.84
CA MET A 11 4.14 11.10 5.55
C MET A 11 4.96 9.84 5.85
N LEU A 12 5.77 9.38 4.88
CA LEU A 12 6.63 8.22 5.06
C LEU A 12 7.72 8.49 6.10
N ASP A 13 8.51 9.54 5.88
CA ASP A 13 9.74 9.80 6.63
C ASP A 13 9.48 10.35 8.04
N GLU A 14 8.46 11.20 8.21
CA GLU A 14 8.21 11.91 9.46
C GLU A 14 7.15 11.23 10.34
N GLN A 15 6.24 10.46 9.74
CA GLN A 15 5.10 9.89 10.47
C GLN A 15 5.18 8.37 10.56
N ILE A 16 5.28 7.67 9.42
CA ILE A 16 5.13 6.21 9.36
C ILE A 16 6.40 5.51 9.83
N ILE A 17 7.53 5.74 9.16
CA ILE A 17 8.80 5.03 9.42
C ILE A 17 9.22 5.14 10.90
N PRO A 18 9.17 6.33 11.55
CA PRO A 18 9.56 6.48 12.95
C PRO A 18 8.70 5.69 13.96
N ARG A 19 7.57 5.12 13.53
CA ARG A 19 6.65 4.36 14.40
C ARG A 19 6.67 2.86 14.10
N LEU A 20 7.34 2.40 13.03
CA LEU A 20 7.30 1.00 12.63
C LEU A 20 7.95 0.07 13.67
N ASP A 21 9.00 0.53 14.33
CA ASP A 21 9.75 -0.22 15.36
C ASP A 21 8.91 -0.52 16.62
N THR A 22 7.82 0.22 16.83
CA THR A 22 6.88 -0.03 17.93
C THR A 22 6.09 -1.33 17.75
N MET A 23 5.94 -1.80 16.51
CA MET A 23 5.11 -2.95 16.14
C MET A 23 5.89 -4.06 15.42
N PHE A 24 6.93 -3.72 14.66
CA PHE A 24 7.71 -4.66 13.86
C PHE A 24 9.16 -4.72 14.34
N TYR A 25 9.50 -5.77 15.07
CA TYR A 25 10.83 -5.95 15.67
C TYR A 25 11.78 -6.69 14.75
N ASN A 26 13.06 -6.29 14.75
CA ASN A 26 14.15 -6.96 14.04
C ASN A 26 13.96 -7.05 12.51
N VAL A 27 13.22 -6.12 11.93
CA VAL A 27 13.02 -6.05 10.48
C VAL A 27 13.65 -4.77 9.94
N SER A 28 14.72 -4.91 9.15
CA SER A 28 15.30 -3.81 8.39
C SER A 28 14.86 -3.91 6.94
N ILE A 29 13.88 -3.10 6.55
CA ILE A 29 13.36 -3.07 5.18
C ILE A 29 14.01 -1.91 4.41
N GLY A 30 14.50 -2.20 3.19
CA GLY A 30 15.11 -1.20 2.32
C GLY A 30 14.14 -0.08 1.93
N PRO A 31 14.62 1.06 1.41
CA PRO A 31 13.81 2.24 1.15
C PRO A 31 12.82 2.06 -0.02
N ILE A 32 11.76 2.87 0.01
CA ILE A 32 10.79 3.01 -1.09
C ILE A 32 10.96 4.35 -1.82
N THR A 33 10.78 4.36 -3.15
CA THR A 33 10.80 5.60 -3.94
C THR A 33 9.39 6.01 -4.35
N VAL A 34 8.99 7.25 -4.06
CA VAL A 34 7.72 7.83 -4.53
C VAL A 34 7.91 8.37 -5.96
N VAL A 35 7.19 7.79 -6.93
CA VAL A 35 7.34 8.07 -8.36
C VAL A 35 6.04 8.63 -8.94
N PRO A 36 6.06 9.78 -9.62
CA PRO A 36 4.86 10.28 -10.30
C PRO A 36 4.56 9.47 -11.56
N VAL A 37 3.28 9.21 -11.81
CA VAL A 37 2.79 8.65 -13.07
C VAL A 37 1.57 9.42 -13.56
N GLU A 38 1.34 9.45 -14.87
CA GLU A 38 0.14 10.07 -15.46
C GLU A 38 -0.52 9.06 -16.39
N ARG A 39 -1.55 8.37 -15.87
CA ARG A 39 -2.27 7.34 -16.61
C ARG A 39 -3.73 7.26 -16.17
N ASP A 40 -4.56 6.67 -17.00
CA ASP A 40 -5.86 6.18 -16.54
C ASP A 40 -5.66 5.04 -15.54
N GLY A 41 -6.51 4.98 -14.52
CA GLY A 41 -6.47 3.94 -13.50
C GLY A 41 -6.34 4.48 -12.07
N PRO A 42 -5.78 3.69 -11.15
CA PRO A 42 -5.86 3.95 -9.72
C PRO A 42 -5.04 5.18 -9.31
N TRP A 43 -5.34 5.69 -8.11
CA TRP A 43 -4.62 6.82 -7.51
C TRP A 43 -3.18 6.48 -7.13
N GLY A 44 -2.94 5.25 -6.72
CA GLY A 44 -1.63 4.73 -6.34
C GLY A 44 -1.46 3.29 -6.81
N SER A 45 -0.21 2.84 -6.85
CA SER A 45 0.12 1.42 -6.98
C SER A 45 1.57 1.18 -6.55
N TYR A 46 1.85 0.02 -5.99
CA TYR A 46 3.19 -0.43 -5.67
C TYR A 46 3.77 -1.36 -6.74
N GLY A 47 5.09 -1.29 -6.93
CA GLY A 47 5.85 -2.32 -7.64
C GLY A 47 7.35 -2.02 -7.68
N LEU A 48 8.20 -3.03 -7.59
CA LEU A 48 9.67 -2.91 -7.68
C LEU A 48 10.26 -1.83 -6.76
N SER A 49 9.85 -1.82 -5.48
CA SER A 49 10.25 -0.79 -4.49
C SER A 49 9.88 0.65 -4.88
N MET A 50 8.92 0.82 -5.79
CA MET A 50 8.38 2.11 -6.18
C MET A 50 6.91 2.23 -5.74
N PHE A 51 6.57 3.34 -5.10
CA PHE A 51 5.21 3.77 -4.89
C PHE A 51 4.84 4.76 -5.98
N TYR A 52 4.10 4.27 -6.98
CA TYR A 52 3.61 5.10 -8.08
C TYR A 52 2.40 5.92 -7.65
N VAL A 53 2.51 7.23 -7.73
CA VAL A 53 1.43 8.18 -7.42
C VAL A 53 0.89 8.75 -8.72
N ASN A 54 -0.39 8.48 -9.00
CA ASN A 54 -1.04 8.99 -10.19
C ASN A 54 -1.37 10.48 -10.04
N LEU A 55 -0.83 11.31 -10.93
CA LEU A 55 -0.97 12.76 -10.96
C LEU A 55 -1.68 13.26 -12.23
N LYS A 56 -2.42 12.40 -12.94
CA LYS A 56 -3.22 12.79 -14.11
C LYS A 56 -4.24 13.87 -13.78
N GLU A 57 -4.99 13.69 -12.69
CA GLU A 57 -6.02 14.63 -12.22
C GLU A 57 -5.82 15.02 -10.75
N PRO A 58 -4.77 15.78 -10.41
CA PRO A 58 -4.36 16.01 -9.02
C PRO A 58 -5.40 16.79 -8.22
N MET A 59 -6.22 17.62 -8.88
CA MET A 59 -7.27 18.42 -8.25
C MET A 59 -8.50 17.60 -7.81
N LYS A 60 -8.66 16.37 -8.33
CA LYS A 60 -9.74 15.46 -7.93
C LYS A 60 -9.34 14.58 -6.74
N ARG A 61 -8.10 14.67 -6.28
CA ARG A 61 -7.60 13.85 -5.18
C ARG A 61 -8.05 14.42 -3.85
N PHE A 62 -8.71 13.58 -3.06
CA PHE A 62 -8.97 13.88 -1.66
C PHE A 62 -7.70 13.69 -0.84
N THR A 63 -7.26 14.74 -0.14
CA THR A 63 -6.03 14.69 0.67
C THR A 63 -6.16 13.78 1.89
N PHE A 64 -7.38 13.56 2.37
CA PHE A 64 -7.66 12.71 3.52
C PHE A 64 -7.49 11.22 3.25
N THR A 65 -7.48 10.77 1.98
CA THR A 65 -7.20 9.37 1.62
C THR A 65 -5.71 9.09 1.39
N MET A 66 -4.84 10.10 1.55
CA MET A 66 -3.40 9.92 1.32
C MET A 66 -2.74 9.02 2.36
N MET A 67 -3.05 9.18 3.65
CA MET A 67 -2.50 8.33 4.71
C MET A 67 -2.86 6.84 4.52
N PRO A 68 -4.15 6.43 4.37
CA PRO A 68 -4.47 5.03 4.14
C PRO A 68 -3.85 4.49 2.84
N LEU A 69 -3.79 5.27 1.75
CA LEU A 69 -3.12 4.84 0.53
C LEU A 69 -1.61 4.61 0.74
N THR A 70 -0.97 5.47 1.53
CA THR A 70 0.47 5.32 1.85
C THR A 70 0.71 4.06 2.66
N LEU A 71 -0.14 3.80 3.66
CA LEU A 71 -0.07 2.58 4.46
C LEU A 71 -0.29 1.32 3.62
N HIS A 72 -1.20 1.39 2.65
CA HIS A 72 -1.53 0.29 1.74
C HIS A 72 -0.37 -0.05 0.80
N GLU A 73 0.19 0.94 0.11
CA GLU A 73 1.16 0.72 -0.97
C GLU A 73 2.61 0.64 -0.46
N ALA A 74 2.92 1.33 0.64
CA ALA A 74 4.27 1.45 1.16
C ALA A 74 4.45 0.69 2.48
N TYR A 75 4.58 1.41 3.59
CA TYR A 75 4.81 0.83 4.91
C TYR A 75 3.55 0.97 5.78
N PRO A 76 3.15 -0.06 6.53
CA PRO A 76 3.66 -1.43 6.52
C PRO A 76 2.97 -2.32 5.47
N GLY A 77 2.35 -1.77 4.43
CA GLY A 77 1.61 -2.51 3.39
C GLY A 77 2.48 -3.24 2.37
N HIS A 78 2.17 -3.07 1.08
CA HIS A 78 2.73 -3.89 -0.01
C HIS A 78 4.25 -3.90 -0.05
N HIS A 79 4.89 -2.73 0.01
CA HIS A 79 6.34 -2.65 -0.01
C HIS A 79 6.99 -3.40 1.16
N PHE A 80 6.46 -3.21 2.37
CA PHE A 80 6.95 -3.90 3.55
C PHE A 80 6.73 -5.42 3.41
N GLN A 81 5.55 -5.87 2.99
CA GLN A 81 5.25 -7.29 2.80
C GLN A 81 6.19 -7.98 1.80
N ASP A 82 6.45 -7.31 0.69
CA ASP A 82 7.29 -7.80 -0.39
C ASP A 82 8.73 -8.00 0.10
N LEU A 83 9.33 -6.94 0.65
CA LEU A 83 10.70 -7.01 1.15
C LEU A 83 10.85 -7.88 2.38
N TYR A 84 9.83 -7.94 3.25
CA TYR A 84 9.81 -8.87 4.39
C TYR A 84 9.90 -10.32 3.91
N SER A 85 9.13 -10.68 2.87
CA SER A 85 9.14 -12.03 2.30
C SER A 85 10.49 -12.39 1.68
N GLN A 86 11.18 -11.40 1.11
CA GLN A 86 12.52 -11.55 0.52
C GLN A 86 13.66 -11.59 1.56
N HIS A 87 13.39 -11.23 2.82
CA HIS A 87 14.39 -11.23 3.89
C HIS A 87 14.75 -12.65 4.36
N PHE A 88 13.89 -13.63 4.11
CA PHE A 88 14.08 -15.01 4.54
C PHE A 88 14.64 -15.88 3.42
N ASP A 89 15.46 -16.87 3.78
CA ASP A 89 15.92 -17.92 2.87
C ASP A 89 14.80 -18.94 2.61
N ILE A 90 13.87 -18.56 1.74
CA ILE A 90 12.72 -19.38 1.33
C ILE A 90 12.67 -19.50 -0.20
N PRO A 91 12.04 -20.54 -0.76
CA PRO A 91 11.91 -20.69 -2.20
C PRO A 91 11.31 -19.45 -2.88
N LEU A 92 11.80 -19.10 -4.08
CA LEU A 92 11.39 -17.88 -4.81
C LEU A 92 9.87 -17.75 -4.98
N TYR A 93 9.17 -18.88 -5.16
CA TYR A 93 7.70 -18.89 -5.27
C TYR A 93 6.95 -18.49 -4.01
N ARG A 94 7.63 -18.49 -2.85
CA ARG A 94 7.12 -17.98 -1.57
C ARG A 94 7.65 -16.58 -1.27
N ALA A 95 8.88 -16.27 -1.68
CA ALA A 95 9.52 -14.98 -1.45
C ALA A 95 8.91 -13.84 -2.27
N GLN A 96 8.21 -14.15 -3.36
CA GLN A 96 7.67 -13.14 -4.28
C GLN A 96 6.15 -13.26 -4.48
N PRO A 97 5.33 -13.01 -3.43
CA PRO A 97 3.88 -13.18 -3.48
C PRO A 97 3.18 -12.20 -4.45
N LEU A 98 3.86 -11.12 -4.84
CA LEU A 98 3.37 -10.06 -5.73
C LEU A 98 3.92 -10.14 -7.16
N ASN A 99 4.91 -11.00 -7.44
CA ASN A 99 5.50 -11.12 -8.78
C ASN A 99 4.82 -12.20 -9.60
N GLY A 100 3.90 -11.77 -10.46
CA GLY A 100 3.31 -12.61 -11.50
C GLY A 100 2.13 -11.88 -12.13
N ARG A 101 1.88 -12.08 -13.42
CA ARG A 101 0.53 -11.83 -13.93
C ARG A 101 -0.30 -13.05 -13.55
N LEU A 102 -1.55 -12.83 -13.15
CA LEU A 102 -2.49 -13.87 -12.74
C LEU A 102 -2.61 -15.02 -13.79
N TYR A 103 -2.13 -14.80 -15.02
CA TYR A 103 -2.15 -15.75 -16.14
C TYR A 103 -0.90 -15.71 -17.07
N SER A 104 0.27 -15.25 -16.60
CA SER A 104 1.47 -15.21 -17.47
C SER A 104 2.05 -16.61 -17.73
N VAL A 105 2.22 -16.93 -19.02
CA VAL A 105 2.90 -18.13 -19.53
C VAL A 105 4.32 -17.81 -20.04
N PRO A 106 5.33 -18.69 -19.81
CA PRO A 106 5.26 -19.91 -19.02
C PRO A 106 4.96 -19.60 -17.54
N PHE A 107 4.20 -20.48 -16.88
CA PHE A 107 3.59 -20.30 -15.55
C PHE A 107 4.53 -19.52 -14.61
N HIS A 108 4.20 -18.26 -14.36
CA HIS A 108 4.73 -17.55 -13.19
C HIS A 108 4.00 -18.07 -11.95
N PHE A 109 4.63 -17.97 -10.78
CA PHE A 109 3.97 -18.36 -9.53
C PHE A 109 2.69 -17.52 -9.33
N PRO A 110 1.57 -18.12 -8.90
CA PRO A 110 0.32 -17.40 -8.78
C PRO A 110 0.45 -16.29 -7.74
N VAL A 111 -0.05 -15.10 -8.07
CA VAL A 111 -0.22 -14.01 -7.11
C VAL A 111 -1.28 -14.43 -6.09
N TYR A 112 -0.92 -14.43 -4.81
CA TYR A 112 -1.87 -14.71 -3.74
C TYR A 112 -2.65 -13.44 -3.40
N SER A 113 -3.56 -13.03 -4.29
CA SER A 113 -4.26 -11.73 -4.18
C SER A 113 -4.94 -11.51 -2.84
N ALA A 114 -5.61 -12.52 -2.28
CA ALA A 114 -6.24 -12.39 -0.96
C ALA A 114 -5.22 -12.14 0.17
N TYR A 115 -4.03 -12.74 0.10
CA TYR A 115 -2.96 -12.54 1.07
C TYR A 115 -2.28 -11.18 0.89
N ALA A 116 -1.99 -10.79 -0.35
CA ALA A 116 -1.37 -9.52 -0.70
C ALA A 116 -2.28 -8.32 -0.36
N GLU A 117 -3.48 -8.28 -0.94
CA GLU A 117 -4.44 -7.20 -0.74
C GLU A 117 -5.00 -7.20 0.68
N GLY A 118 -5.20 -8.38 1.27
CA GLY A 118 -5.64 -8.52 2.66
C GLY A 118 -4.64 -7.94 3.65
N TRP A 119 -3.34 -8.17 3.41
CA TRP A 119 -2.28 -7.53 4.22
C TRP A 119 -2.28 -6.01 4.06
N ALA A 120 -2.37 -5.49 2.84
CA ALA A 120 -2.38 -4.06 2.60
C ALA A 120 -3.61 -3.37 3.23
N LEU A 121 -4.79 -4.03 3.21
CA LEU A 121 -5.97 -3.57 3.95
C LEU A 121 -5.78 -3.62 5.47
N TYR A 122 -5.15 -4.69 5.97
CA TYR A 122 -4.80 -4.78 7.39
C TYR A 122 -3.81 -3.68 7.79
N ALA A 123 -2.84 -3.33 6.95
CA ALA A 123 -1.90 -2.24 7.17
C ALA A 123 -2.59 -0.87 7.27
N GLU A 124 -3.68 -0.63 6.51
CA GLU A 124 -4.52 0.55 6.71
C GLU A 124 -5.11 0.57 8.13
N TYR A 125 -5.59 -0.56 8.64
CA TYR A 125 -6.06 -0.66 10.03
C TYR A 125 -4.94 -0.43 11.04
N LEU A 126 -3.74 -1.01 10.84
CA LEU A 126 -2.58 -0.83 11.71
C LEU A 126 -2.20 0.65 11.87
N GLY A 127 -2.44 1.48 10.85
CA GLY A 127 -2.26 2.92 10.96
C GLY A 127 -3.03 3.56 12.11
N HIS A 128 -4.20 3.01 12.46
CA HIS A 128 -4.97 3.45 13.62
C HIS A 128 -4.28 3.06 14.94
N GLU A 129 -3.79 1.83 15.03
CA GLU A 129 -3.08 1.34 16.22
C GLU A 129 -1.74 2.07 16.43
N LEU A 130 -1.09 2.48 15.34
CA LEU A 130 0.13 3.31 15.35
C LEU A 130 -0.15 4.80 15.63
N GLY A 131 -1.42 5.21 15.75
CA GLY A 131 -1.79 6.61 15.98
C GLY A 131 -1.45 7.55 14.81
N LEU A 132 -1.48 7.03 13.57
CA LEU A 132 -1.14 7.79 12.36
C LEU A 132 -2.31 8.61 11.79
N TYR A 133 -3.54 8.32 12.22
CA TYR A 133 -4.71 9.12 11.88
C TYR A 133 -4.94 10.14 12.99
N GLN A 134 -4.31 11.32 12.87
CA GLN A 134 -4.34 12.33 13.93
C GLN A 134 -5.60 13.18 13.86
N GLU A 135 -6.07 13.46 12.63
CA GLU A 135 -7.26 14.27 12.40
C GLU A 135 -8.49 13.42 12.06
N PRO A 136 -9.71 13.81 12.47
CA PRO A 136 -10.93 13.07 12.17
C PRO A 136 -11.13 12.79 10.67
N PHE A 137 -10.69 13.71 9.80
CA PHE A 137 -10.77 13.53 8.36
C PHE A 137 -9.83 12.43 7.84
N GLU A 138 -8.66 12.24 8.43
CA GLU A 138 -7.74 11.17 8.02
C GLU A 138 -8.31 9.80 8.37
N LEU A 139 -8.91 9.67 9.57
CA LEU A 139 -9.64 8.46 9.96
C LEU A 139 -10.86 8.22 9.06
N PHE A 140 -11.60 9.29 8.71
CA PHE A 140 -12.67 9.20 7.71
C PHE A 140 -12.14 8.69 6.36
N GLY A 141 -10.96 9.12 5.93
CA GLY A 141 -10.31 8.62 4.72
C GLY A 141 -10.00 7.13 4.75
N ARG A 142 -9.61 6.59 5.93
CA ARG A 142 -9.50 5.15 6.14
C ARG A 142 -10.86 4.47 5.96
N TYR A 143 -11.92 4.99 6.56
CA TYR A 143 -13.25 4.38 6.43
C TYR A 143 -13.81 4.44 5.00
N VAL A 144 -13.57 5.52 4.26
CA VAL A 144 -13.89 5.60 2.83
C VAL A 144 -13.15 4.51 2.05
N SER A 145 -11.89 4.27 2.39
CA SER A 145 -11.07 3.23 1.79
C SER A 145 -11.61 1.83 2.14
N GLU A 146 -11.94 1.58 3.40
CA GLU A 146 -12.44 0.31 3.93
C GLU A 146 -13.83 -0.05 3.36
N ILE A 147 -14.78 0.89 3.39
CA ILE A 147 -16.14 0.68 2.88
C ILE A 147 -16.14 0.41 1.38
N PHE A 148 -15.24 1.03 0.61
CA PHE A 148 -15.10 0.74 -0.81
C PHE A 148 -14.78 -0.74 -1.05
N ARG A 149 -13.89 -1.34 -0.26
CA ARG A 149 -13.58 -2.77 -0.37
C ARG A 149 -14.68 -3.66 0.20
N ALA A 150 -15.37 -3.26 1.26
CA ALA A 150 -16.55 -3.98 1.77
C ALA A 150 -17.66 -4.07 0.70
N CYS A 151 -17.94 -2.97 0.00
CA CYS A 151 -18.90 -2.96 -1.11
C CYS A 151 -18.49 -3.90 -2.25
N ARG A 152 -17.19 -4.07 -2.53
CA ARG A 152 -16.73 -5.01 -3.57
C ARG A 152 -17.16 -6.45 -3.27
N LEU A 153 -17.11 -6.88 -2.01
CA LEU A 153 -17.56 -8.23 -1.63
C LEU A 153 -19.05 -8.44 -1.92
N VAL A 154 -19.88 -7.42 -1.69
CA VAL A 154 -21.33 -7.48 -1.94
C VAL A 154 -21.62 -7.49 -3.45
N VAL A 155 -20.99 -6.60 -4.21
CA VAL A 155 -21.25 -6.46 -5.65
C VAL A 155 -20.70 -7.64 -6.43
N ASP A 156 -19.48 -8.09 -6.13
CA ASP A 156 -18.80 -9.20 -6.83
C ASP A 156 -19.51 -10.53 -6.63
N THR A 157 -20.06 -10.79 -5.44
CA THR A 157 -20.81 -12.03 -5.17
C THR A 157 -22.29 -11.94 -5.54
N GLY A 158 -22.84 -10.72 -5.65
CA GLY A 158 -24.24 -10.48 -5.92
C GLY A 158 -24.63 -10.45 -7.40
N ILE A 159 -23.68 -10.16 -8.30
CA ILE A 159 -23.86 -10.17 -9.76
C ILE A 159 -23.35 -11.49 -10.33
#